data_AF-A0A0T6A0Y7-F1
#
_entry.id   AF-A0A0T6A0Y7-F1
#
_cell.length_a   1.000
_cell.length_b   1.000
_cell.length_c   1.000
_cell.angle_alpha   90.00
_cell.angle_beta   90.00
_cell.angle_gamma   90.00
#
_symmetry.space_group_name_H-M   'P 1'
#
loop_
_entity.id
_entity.type
_entity.pdbx_description
1 polymer ?
#
loop_
_entity_poly.entity_id
_entity_poly.type
_entity_poly.pdbx_seq_one_letter_code
_entity_poly.pdbx_strand_id
1 'polypeptide(L)'
;MTISEHERALRLSMAHDMGRVFGRITFRIAPALLLVFGYGIVNLVSLGTAPRHYWQTYVPLVGAGASLLSCIFYPMAMFYGRSWLSASMAITGFIPYVFALFVMVVFGGIRLYGLLSGFSIFGLLGGLFWLIVGYAILYNFWVFTEVVASAAKARTRVLESLEN
;
A
#
# COMPACT_ATOMS: atom_id res chain seq x y z
N MET A 1 -26.50 -2.81 -30.45
CA MET A 1 -26.09 -1.97 -29.32
C MET A 1 -24.59 -1.71 -29.45
N THR A 2 -24.21 -0.77 -30.33
CA THR A 2 -22.82 -0.44 -30.63
C THR A 2 -22.38 0.67 -29.68
N ILE A 3 -21.58 0.32 -28.67
CA ILE A 3 -20.77 1.28 -27.91
C ILE A 3 -20.10 2.19 -28.94
N SER A 4 -20.38 3.51 -28.91
CA SER A 4 -19.86 4.42 -29.92
C SER A 4 -18.32 4.36 -29.88
N GLU A 5 -17.65 4.42 -31.03
CA GLU A 5 -16.17 4.38 -31.07
C GLU A 5 -15.55 5.48 -30.20
N HIS A 6 -16.29 6.59 -30.03
CA HIS A 6 -15.94 7.68 -29.14
C HIS A 6 -15.88 7.25 -27.67
N GLU A 7 -16.82 6.43 -27.21
CA GLU A 7 -16.85 5.90 -25.84
C GLU A 7 -15.70 4.90 -25.58
N ARG A 8 -15.36 4.07 -26.58
CA ARG A 8 -14.18 3.20 -26.51
C ARG A 8 -12.88 4.00 -26.44
N ALA A 9 -12.74 5.02 -27.28
CA ALA A 9 -11.57 5.90 -27.31
C ALA A 9 -11.38 6.64 -25.98
N LEU A 10 -12.47 7.16 -25.39
CA LEU A 10 -12.43 7.86 -24.11
C LEU A 10 -12.06 6.91 -22.95
N ARG A 11 -12.63 5.69 -22.92
CA ARG A 11 -12.28 4.67 -21.91
C ARG A 11 -10.83 4.24 -22.02
N LEU A 12 -10.30 4.09 -23.23
CA LEU A 12 -8.90 3.74 -23.48
C LEU A 12 -7.94 4.87 -23.07
N SER A 13 -8.25 6.13 -23.38
CA SER A 13 -7.41 7.26 -22.98
C SER A 13 -7.38 7.43 -21.46
N MET A 14 -8.55 7.33 -20.81
CA MET A 14 -8.64 7.38 -19.36
C MET A 14 -7.88 6.24 -18.69
N ALA A 15 -8.00 5.01 -19.20
CA ALA A 15 -7.26 3.87 -18.67
C ALA A 15 -5.74 4.05 -18.80
N HIS A 16 -5.28 4.65 -19.91
CA HIS A 16 -3.87 4.90 -20.16
C HIS A 16 -3.30 6.02 -19.26
N ASP A 17 -4.03 7.13 -19.06
CA ASP A 17 -3.63 8.20 -18.15
C ASP A 17 -3.68 7.75 -16.68
N MET A 18 -4.70 6.98 -16.31
CA MET A 18 -4.79 6.33 -15.01
C MET A 18 -3.60 5.41 -14.75
N GLY A 19 -3.23 4.56 -15.71
CA GLY A 19 -2.08 3.66 -15.59
C GLY A 19 -0.76 4.40 -15.37
N ARG A 20 -0.55 5.54 -16.04
CA ARG A 20 0.64 6.39 -15.84
C ARG A 20 0.69 7.02 -14.44
N VAL A 21 -0.44 7.54 -13.96
CA VAL A 21 -0.51 8.17 -12.63
C VAL A 21 -0.39 7.13 -11.53
N PHE A 22 -1.13 6.03 -11.62
CA PHE A 22 -1.06 4.92 -10.66
C PHE A 22 0.32 4.30 -10.63
N GLY A 23 0.94 4.05 -11.79
CA GLY A 23 2.29 3.53 -11.87
C GLY A 23 3.27 4.43 -11.09
N ARG A 24 3.25 5.74 -11.34
CA ARG A 24 4.15 6.68 -10.67
C ARG A 24 3.97 6.71 -9.14
N ILE A 25 2.74 6.60 -8.64
CA ILE A 25 2.46 6.57 -7.20
C ILE A 25 2.89 5.22 -6.59
N THR A 26 2.59 4.10 -7.26
CA THR A 26 3.04 2.77 -6.84
C THR A 26 4.57 2.69 -6.79
N PHE A 27 5.28 3.32 -7.73
CA PHE A 27 6.74 3.45 -7.71
C PHE A 27 7.28 4.24 -6.51
N ARG A 28 6.48 5.07 -5.85
CA ARG A 28 6.87 5.77 -4.60
C ARG A 28 6.66 4.92 -3.36
N ILE A 29 5.65 4.04 -3.36
CA ILE A 29 5.34 3.15 -2.23
C ILE A 29 6.24 1.92 -2.23
N ALA A 30 6.47 1.35 -3.42
CA ALA A 30 7.17 0.08 -3.60
C ALA A 30 8.57 0.04 -2.94
N PRO A 31 9.43 1.09 -3.03
CA PRO A 31 10.74 1.07 -2.40
C PRO A 31 10.68 0.90 -0.88
N ALA A 32 9.73 1.58 -0.21
CA ALA A 32 9.57 1.45 1.24
C ALA A 32 9.08 0.05 1.64
N LEU A 33 8.14 -0.52 0.87
CA LEU A 33 7.67 -1.89 1.08
C LEU A 33 8.78 -2.92 0.81
N LEU A 34 9.55 -2.75 -0.27
CA LEU A 34 10.67 -3.62 -0.61
C LEU A 34 11.79 -3.54 0.44
N LEU A 35 12.03 -2.38 1.02
CA LEU A 35 12.97 -2.22 2.12
C LEU A 35 12.54 -3.04 3.35
N VAL A 36 11.26 -2.96 3.75
CA VAL A 36 10.72 -3.75 4.86
C VAL A 36 10.76 -5.24 4.52
N PHE A 37 10.45 -5.62 3.29
CA PHE A 37 10.50 -7.01 2.82
C PHE A 37 11.93 -7.56 2.88
N GLY A 38 12.91 -6.83 2.34
CA GLY A 38 14.32 -7.20 2.37
C GLY A 38 14.85 -7.32 3.80
N TYR A 39 14.44 -6.40 4.69
CA TYR A 39 14.76 -6.52 6.12
C TYR A 39 14.17 -7.79 6.75
N GLY A 40 12.94 -8.17 6.37
CA GLY A 40 12.32 -9.44 6.75
C GLY A 40 13.12 -10.66 6.29
N ILE A 41 13.63 -10.65 5.04
CA ILE A 41 14.50 -11.72 4.51
C ILE A 41 15.77 -11.81 5.34
N VAL A 42 16.46 -10.69 5.58
CA VAL A 42 17.71 -10.67 6.35
C VAL A 42 17.47 -11.24 7.75
N ASN A 43 16.40 -10.80 8.43
CA ASN A 43 16.05 -11.34 9.74
C ASN A 43 15.70 -12.84 9.69
N LEU A 44 15.01 -13.30 8.65
CA LEU A 44 14.67 -14.72 8.49
C LEU A 44 15.94 -15.57 8.35
N VAL A 45 16.93 -15.10 7.59
CA VAL A 45 18.23 -15.77 7.42
C VAL A 45 19.04 -15.72 8.71
N SER A 46 19.07 -14.59 9.42
CA SER A 46 19.90 -14.41 10.62
C SER A 46 19.31 -15.04 11.89
N LEU A 47 17.99 -14.97 12.09
CA LEU A 47 17.31 -15.43 13.31
C LEU A 47 16.62 -16.79 13.13
N GLY A 48 16.48 -17.26 11.89
CA GLY A 48 15.82 -18.51 11.54
C GLY A 48 14.29 -18.43 11.59
N THR A 49 13.66 -19.61 11.60
CA THR A 49 12.20 -19.80 11.49
C THR A 49 11.49 -19.96 12.82
N ALA A 50 12.19 -19.72 13.94
CA ALA A 50 11.63 -19.97 15.27
C ALA A 50 10.41 -19.07 15.54
N PRO A 51 9.32 -19.58 16.14
CA PRO A 51 8.09 -18.82 16.39
C PRO A 51 8.27 -17.53 17.20
N ARG A 52 9.28 -17.48 18.08
CA ARG A 52 9.61 -16.29 18.86
C ARG A 52 10.02 -15.08 18.00
N HIS A 53 10.54 -15.32 16.79
CA HIS A 53 10.96 -14.28 15.85
C HIS A 53 9.88 -13.94 14.83
N TYR A 54 8.65 -14.44 15.01
CA TYR A 54 7.59 -14.34 14.00
C TYR A 54 7.32 -12.90 13.56
N TRP A 55 7.26 -11.99 14.52
CA TRP A 55 7.06 -10.56 14.29
C TRP A 55 8.21 -9.89 13.54
N GLN A 56 9.41 -10.45 13.58
CA GLN A 56 10.62 -9.87 12.99
C GLN A 56 10.95 -10.46 11.62
N THR A 57 10.39 -11.64 11.29
CA THR A 57 10.71 -12.41 10.09
C THR A 57 9.50 -12.52 9.15
N TYR A 58 8.43 -13.20 9.57
CA TYR A 58 7.30 -13.51 8.69
C TYR A 58 6.36 -12.32 8.47
N VAL A 59 6.07 -11.53 9.51
CA VAL A 59 5.14 -10.39 9.38
C VAL A 59 5.67 -9.33 8.39
N PRO A 60 6.95 -8.95 8.38
CA PRO A 60 7.50 -8.06 7.36
C PRO A 60 7.39 -8.62 5.94
N LEU A 61 7.60 -9.92 5.76
CA LEU A 61 7.53 -10.58 4.45
C LEU A 61 6.10 -10.62 3.91
N VAL A 62 5.20 -11.20 4.70
CA VAL A 62 3.79 -11.38 4.31
C VAL A 62 3.09 -10.03 4.26
N GLY A 63 3.33 -9.15 5.21
CA GLY A 63 2.73 -7.82 5.28
C GLY A 63 3.16 -6.92 4.13
N ALA A 64 4.45 -6.90 3.77
CA ALA A 64 4.92 -6.13 2.62
C ALA A 64 4.40 -6.72 1.30
N GLY A 65 4.43 -8.05 1.15
CA GLY A 65 3.89 -8.73 -0.04
C GLY A 65 2.39 -8.48 -0.22
N ALA A 66 1.59 -8.64 0.85
CA ALA A 66 0.16 -8.36 0.83
C ALA A 66 -0.13 -6.88 0.55
N SER A 67 0.71 -5.97 1.05
CA SER A 67 0.58 -4.54 0.78
C SER A 67 0.83 -4.21 -0.70
N LEU A 68 1.81 -4.87 -1.33
CA LEU A 68 2.05 -4.74 -2.78
C LEU A 68 0.88 -5.27 -3.61
N LEU A 69 0.32 -6.43 -3.22
CA LEU A 69 -0.88 -6.97 -3.87
C LEU A 69 -2.09 -6.05 -3.72
N SER A 70 -2.23 -5.37 -2.57
CA SER A 70 -3.29 -4.40 -2.35
C SER A 70 -3.23 -3.23 -3.33
N CYS A 71 -2.04 -2.76 -3.70
CA CYS A 71 -1.87 -1.73 -4.74
C CYS A 71 -2.45 -2.14 -6.09
N ILE A 72 -2.64 -3.44 -6.34
CA ILE A 72 -3.27 -3.97 -7.56
C ILE A 72 -4.78 -4.17 -7.34
N PHE A 73 -5.17 -4.83 -6.26
CA PHE A 73 -6.57 -5.19 -6.03
C PHE A 73 -7.47 -4.00 -5.70
N TYR A 74 -6.97 -3.01 -4.96
CA TYR A 74 -7.79 -1.87 -4.54
C TYR A 74 -8.30 -1.02 -5.74
N PRO A 75 -7.47 -0.63 -6.73
CA PRO A 75 -7.97 0.01 -7.93
C PRO A 75 -8.97 -0.85 -8.70
N MET A 76 -8.71 -2.15 -8.86
CA MET A 76 -9.64 -3.06 -9.54
C MET A 76 -11.01 -3.05 -8.84
N ALA A 77 -11.03 -3.09 -7.51
CA ALA A 77 -12.27 -2.99 -6.73
C ALA A 77 -13.09 -1.75 -7.09
N MET A 78 -12.43 -0.60 -7.23
CA MET A 78 -13.08 0.68 -7.51
C MET A 78 -13.59 0.80 -8.96
N PHE A 79 -13.00 0.06 -9.90
CA PHE A 79 -13.39 0.12 -11.31
C PHE A 79 -14.43 -0.92 -11.74
N TYR A 80 -14.50 -2.08 -11.08
CA TYR A 80 -15.39 -3.19 -11.48
C TYR A 80 -16.87 -3.00 -11.06
N GLY A 81 -17.23 -1.93 -10.35
CA GLY A 81 -18.61 -1.64 -9.96
C GLY A 81 -19.08 -2.42 -8.73
N ARG A 82 -20.40 -2.50 -8.48
CA ARG A 82 -20.98 -3.03 -7.23
C ARG A 82 -21.14 -4.56 -7.31
N SER A 83 -20.19 -5.30 -6.71
CA SER A 83 -20.21 -6.77 -6.63
C SER A 83 -19.62 -7.25 -5.30
N TRP A 84 -19.92 -8.47 -4.88
CA TRP A 84 -19.31 -9.04 -3.68
C TRP A 84 -17.78 -9.16 -3.80
N LEU A 85 -17.31 -9.48 -5.02
CA LEU A 85 -15.89 -9.55 -5.34
C LEU A 85 -15.21 -8.18 -5.18
N SER A 86 -15.80 -7.11 -5.71
CA SER A 86 -15.26 -5.75 -5.56
C SER A 86 -15.28 -5.29 -4.11
N ALA A 87 -16.29 -5.64 -3.32
CA ALA A 87 -16.28 -5.36 -1.88
C ALA A 87 -15.10 -6.04 -1.17
N SER A 88 -14.84 -7.32 -1.47
CA SER A 88 -13.69 -8.03 -0.89
C SER A 88 -12.33 -7.44 -1.30
N MET A 89 -12.20 -7.01 -2.56
CA MET A 89 -10.99 -6.35 -3.06
C MET A 89 -10.83 -4.93 -2.48
N ALA A 90 -11.92 -4.22 -2.16
CA ALA A 90 -11.84 -2.91 -1.54
C ALA A 90 -11.25 -3.02 -0.11
N ILE A 91 -11.53 -4.11 0.60
CA ILE A 91 -10.99 -4.36 1.94
C ILE A 91 -9.47 -4.52 1.91
N THR A 92 -8.87 -5.00 0.81
CA THR A 92 -7.40 -5.09 0.73
C THR A 92 -6.75 -3.73 0.89
N GLY A 93 -7.45 -2.64 0.57
CA GLY A 93 -7.01 -1.27 0.82
C GLY A 93 -6.65 -0.99 2.28
N PHE A 94 -7.17 -1.75 3.26
CA PHE A 94 -6.78 -1.60 4.66
C PHE A 94 -5.42 -2.22 5.01
N ILE A 95 -4.95 -3.19 4.23
CA ILE A 95 -3.73 -3.96 4.53
C ILE A 95 -2.51 -3.03 4.68
N PRO A 96 -2.23 -2.10 3.75
CA PRO A 96 -1.04 -1.26 3.84
C PRO A 96 -1.09 -0.28 5.02
N TYR A 97 -2.29 0.15 5.43
CA TYR A 97 -2.45 1.00 6.62
C TYR A 97 -2.09 0.25 7.90
N VAL A 98 -2.66 -0.94 8.09
CA VAL A 98 -2.37 -1.78 9.26
C VAL A 98 -0.90 -2.18 9.28
N PHE A 99 -0.34 -2.51 8.11
CA PHE A 99 1.06 -2.86 7.98
C PHE A 99 2.00 -1.69 8.28
N ALA A 100 1.68 -0.48 7.80
CA ALA A 100 2.45 0.72 8.12
C ALA A 100 2.48 0.99 9.63
N LEU A 101 1.33 0.89 10.31
CA LEU A 101 1.26 1.02 11.77
C LEU A 101 2.09 -0.05 12.48
N PHE A 102 2.04 -1.30 12.01
CA PHE A 102 2.89 -2.37 12.51
C PHE A 102 4.38 -2.01 12.39
N VAL A 103 4.83 -1.52 11.23
CA VAL A 103 6.23 -1.11 11.02
C VAL A 103 6.61 0.02 11.97
N MET A 104 5.75 1.03 12.11
CA MET A 104 5.98 2.16 13.01
C MET A 104 6.11 1.71 14.47
N VAL A 105 5.19 0.88 14.96
CA VAL A 105 5.16 0.47 16.36
C VAL A 105 6.27 -0.54 16.67
N VAL A 106 6.38 -1.61 15.88
CA VAL A 106 7.25 -2.76 16.20
C VAL A 106 8.71 -2.46 15.90
N PHE A 107 9.01 -1.80 14.77
CA PHE A 107 10.40 -1.47 14.43
C PHE A 107 10.83 -0.08 14.89
N GLY A 108 9.91 0.89 14.92
CA GLY A 108 10.19 2.24 15.42
C GLY A 108 9.94 2.38 16.92
N GLY A 109 8.68 2.26 17.33
CA GLY A 109 8.18 2.55 18.68
C GLY A 109 8.85 1.72 19.77
N ILE A 110 8.98 0.40 19.59
CA ILE A 110 9.64 -0.47 20.59
C ILE A 110 11.11 -0.08 20.79
N ARG A 111 11.84 0.27 19.71
CA ARG A 111 13.24 0.71 19.81
C ARG A 111 13.36 2.04 20.55
N LEU A 112 12.46 2.97 20.27
CA LEU A 112 12.42 4.26 20.96
C LEU A 112 12.02 4.10 22.42
N TYR A 113 11.06 3.23 22.73
CA TYR A 113 10.69 2.90 24.11
C TYR A 113 11.87 2.28 24.88
N GLY A 114 12.66 1.42 24.23
CA GLY A 114 13.88 0.85 24.81
C GLY A 114 14.91 1.90 25.26
N LEU A 115 14.93 3.09 24.66
CA LEU A 115 15.83 4.18 25.06
C LEU A 115 15.55 4.72 26.46
N LEU A 116 14.34 4.50 27.00
CA LEU A 116 14.01 4.85 28.38
C LEU A 116 14.83 4.03 29.40
N SER A 117 15.26 2.83 29.01
CA SER A 117 16.09 1.94 29.85
C SER A 117 17.59 2.14 29.68
N GLY A 118 18.00 2.84 28.62
CA GLY A 118 19.40 3.09 28.31
C GLY A 118 19.54 3.84 26.99
N PHE A 119 20.09 5.05 27.03
CA PHE A 119 20.23 5.86 25.83
C PHE A 119 21.28 5.27 24.88
N SER A 120 20.88 5.07 23.62
CA SER A 120 21.76 4.67 22.53
C SER A 120 21.43 5.49 21.30
N ILE A 121 22.44 6.19 20.77
CA ILE A 121 22.29 7.00 19.55
C ILE A 121 21.84 6.14 18.35
N PHE A 122 22.37 4.91 18.25
CA PHE A 122 21.95 3.96 17.21
C PHE A 122 20.53 3.47 17.40
N GLY A 123 20.08 3.32 18.65
CA GLY A 123 18.69 3.00 18.96
C GLY A 123 17.73 4.13 18.57
N LEU A 124 18.11 5.38 18.82
CA LEU A 124 17.35 6.57 18.42
C LEU A 124 17.25 6.69 16.90
N LEU A 125 18.38 6.68 16.21
CA LEU A 125 18.41 6.78 14.75
C LEU A 125 17.67 5.62 14.09
N GLY A 126 17.89 4.40 14.58
CA GLY A 126 17.19 3.21 14.08
C GLY A 126 15.68 3.26 14.33
N GLY A 127 15.23 3.75 15.49
CA GLY A 127 13.81 3.90 15.79
C GLY A 127 13.14 4.97 14.92
N LEU A 128 13.76 6.15 14.80
CA LEU A 128 13.29 7.23 13.93
C LEU A 128 13.25 6.81 12.46
N PHE A 129 14.26 6.08 11.99
CA PHE A 129 14.30 5.54 10.64
C PHE A 129 13.05 4.70 10.33
N TRP A 130 12.70 3.76 11.20
CA TRP A 130 11.52 2.92 10.98
C TRP A 130 10.18 3.66 11.12
N LEU A 131 10.12 4.68 11.98
CA LEU A 131 8.96 5.58 12.00
C LEU A 131 8.80 6.32 10.67
N ILE A 132 9.88 6.83 10.09
CA ILE A 132 9.86 7.51 8.80
C ILE A 132 9.44 6.54 7.69
N VAL A 133 9.99 5.32 7.67
CA VAL A 133 9.61 4.29 6.69
C VAL A 133 8.13 3.93 6.82
N GLY A 134 7.64 3.67 8.03
CA GLY A 134 6.24 3.35 8.26
C GLY A 134 5.31 4.52 7.88
N TYR A 135 5.66 5.75 8.25
CA TYR A 135 4.93 6.95 7.84
C TYR A 135 4.95 7.13 6.31
N ALA A 136 6.06 6.87 5.64
CA ALA A 136 6.15 6.96 4.19
C ALA A 136 5.22 5.94 3.50
N ILE A 137 5.12 4.72 4.03
CA ILE A 137 4.14 3.73 3.53
C ILE A 137 2.73 4.25 3.73
N LEU A 138 2.41 4.71 4.95
CA LEU A 138 1.09 5.21 5.32
C LEU A 138 0.65 6.39 4.43
N TYR A 139 1.50 7.42 4.31
CA TYR A 139 1.21 8.63 3.57
C TYR A 139 1.09 8.38 2.07
N ASN A 140 2.05 7.66 1.47
CA ASN A 140 1.98 7.41 0.03
C ASN A 140 0.81 6.50 -0.33
N PHE A 141 0.45 5.55 0.54
CA PHE A 141 -0.73 4.72 0.32
C PHE A 141 -2.04 5.51 0.51
N TRP A 142 -2.09 6.44 1.46
CA TRP A 142 -3.22 7.36 1.58
C TRP A 142 -3.43 8.18 0.30
N VAL A 143 -2.37 8.82 -0.21
CA VAL A 143 -2.40 9.55 -1.48
C VAL A 143 -2.87 8.64 -2.63
N PHE A 144 -2.38 7.40 -2.68
CA PHE A 144 -2.81 6.43 -3.67
C PHE A 144 -4.32 6.17 -3.62
N THR A 145 -4.86 5.92 -2.43
CA THR A 145 -6.30 5.64 -2.28
C THR A 145 -7.19 6.82 -2.65
N GLU A 146 -6.78 8.05 -2.32
CA GLU A 146 -7.49 9.28 -2.68
C GLU A 146 -7.51 9.51 -4.19
N VAL A 147 -6.37 9.29 -4.86
CA VAL A 147 -6.28 9.42 -6.32
C VAL A 147 -7.15 8.38 -7.00
N VAL A 148 -7.11 7.11 -6.56
CA VAL A 148 -7.95 6.03 -7.09
C VAL A 148 -9.44 6.35 -6.89
N ALA A 149 -9.84 6.78 -5.69
CA ALA A 149 -11.24 7.09 -5.38
C ALA A 149 -11.75 8.29 -6.20
N SER A 150 -10.93 9.34 -6.35
CA SER A 150 -11.26 10.50 -7.16
C SER A 150 -11.42 10.14 -8.64
N ALA A 151 -10.54 9.29 -9.15
CA ALA A 151 -10.57 8.84 -10.54
C ALA A 151 -11.78 7.92 -10.82
N ALA A 152 -12.17 7.08 -9.86
CA ALA A 152 -13.40 6.28 -9.93
C ALA A 152 -14.66 7.16 -9.96
N LYS A 153 -14.74 8.20 -9.11
CA LYS A 153 -15.86 9.18 -9.11
C LYS A 153 -15.93 10.01 -10.39
N ALA A 154 -14.80 10.42 -10.95
CA ALA A 154 -14.78 11.15 -12.22
C ALA A 154 -15.37 10.29 -13.35
N ARG A 155 -15.01 8.99 -13.38
CA ARG A 155 -15.56 8.04 -14.36
C ARG A 155 -17.07 7.90 -14.26
N THR A 156 -17.64 7.78 -13.06
CA THR A 156 -19.10 7.63 -12.92
C THR A 156 -19.86 8.86 -13.41
N ARG A 157 -19.37 10.07 -13.12
CA ARG A 157 -19.99 11.31 -13.61
C ARG A 157 -19.99 11.43 -15.13
N VAL A 158 -18.89 11.02 -15.77
CA VAL A 158 -18.80 11.01 -17.24
C VAL A 158 -19.81 10.04 -17.82
N LEU A 159 -19.96 8.84 -17.24
CA LEU A 159 -20.95 7.88 -17.69
C LEU A 159 -22.38 8.42 -17.53
N GLU A 160 -22.70 9.03 -16.39
CA GLU A 160 -24.01 9.67 -16.15
C GLU A 160 -24.30 10.82 -17.13
N SER A 161 -23.28 11.59 -17.53
CA SER A 161 -23.44 12.67 -18.51
C SER A 161 -23.64 12.19 -19.96
N LEU A 162 -23.31 10.93 -20.25
CA LEU A 162 -23.50 10.32 -21.58
C LEU A 162 -24.85 9.60 -21.70
N GLU A 163 -25.47 9.27 -20.57
CA GLU A 163 -26.79 8.62 -20.51
C GLU A 163 -27.95 9.65 -20.54
N ASN A 164 -27.67 10.93 -20.27
CA ASN A 164 -28.61 12.05 -20.40
C ASN A 164 -28.45 12.79 -21.73
#